data_AF-A0A9E7HA53-F1
#
_entry.id   AF-A0A9E7HA53-F1
#
_cell.length_a   1.000
_cell.length_b   1.000
_cell.length_c   1.000
_cell.angle_alpha   90.00
_cell.angle_beta   90.00
_cell.angle_gamma   90.00
#
_symmetry.space_group_name_H-M   'P 1'
#
loop_
_entity.id
_entity.type
_entity.pdbx_description
1 polymer ?
#
loop_
_entity_poly.entity_id
_entity_poly.type
_entity_poly.pdbx_seq_one_letter_code
_entity_poly.pdbx_strand_id
1 'polypeptide(L)'
;MMAKPIHYVDKMDEVSSWKLLSKMIFEEQEKHEIERLKEIGKKIVEKCDGLPLAIKSHGRSFKIQGKKPDRVEEFLKVIGGI
;
A
#
# COMPACT_ATOMS: atom_id res chain seq x y z
N MET A 1 28.22 -22.06 22.07
CA MET A 1 27.01 -21.70 21.29
C MET A 1 27.38 -20.51 20.40
N MET A 2 27.27 -20.63 19.08
CA MET A 2 27.57 -19.50 18.17
C MET A 2 26.31 -18.64 18.09
N ALA A 3 26.39 -17.36 18.49
CA ALA A 3 25.28 -16.43 18.36
C ALA A 3 25.06 -16.09 16.87
N LYS A 4 23.82 -16.13 16.40
CA LYS A 4 23.49 -15.70 15.04
C LYS A 4 23.58 -14.17 14.94
N PRO A 5 24.18 -13.61 13.88
CA PRO A 5 24.22 -12.17 13.69
C PRO A 5 22.80 -11.63 13.46
N ILE A 6 22.50 -10.49 14.09
CA ILE A 6 21.24 -9.77 13.90
C ILE A 6 21.33 -9.02 12.57
N HIS A 7 20.35 -9.25 11.69
CA HIS A 7 20.19 -8.48 10.46
C HIS A 7 19.05 -7.47 10.62
N TYR A 8 19.39 -6.18 10.52
CA TYR A 8 18.42 -5.10 10.42
C TYR A 8 17.90 -5.03 8.98
N VAL A 9 16.60 -4.82 8.85
CA VAL A 9 15.92 -4.72 7.55
C VAL A 9 15.49 -3.28 7.36
N ASP A 10 15.92 -2.68 6.26
CA ASP A 10 15.55 -1.32 5.90
C ASP A 10 14.08 -1.24 5.47
N LYS A 11 13.51 -0.04 5.58
CA LYS A 11 12.19 0.27 5.03
C LYS A 11 12.21 0.17 3.51
N MET A 12 11.07 -0.15 2.93
CA MET A 12 10.91 -0.11 1.48
C MET A 12 10.94 1.33 0.98
N ASP A 13 11.58 1.55 -0.17
CA ASP A 13 11.46 2.81 -0.91
C ASP A 13 10.05 2.97 -1.51
N GLU A 14 9.68 4.20 -1.84
CA GLU A 14 8.35 4.55 -2.36
C GLU A 14 7.95 3.75 -3.61
N VAL A 15 8.91 3.51 -4.52
CA VAL A 15 8.65 2.77 -5.77
C VAL A 15 8.35 1.31 -5.47
N SER A 16 9.15 0.68 -4.61
CA SER A 16 8.93 -0.70 -4.16
C SER A 16 7.64 -0.84 -3.36
N SER A 17 7.32 0.13 -2.49
CA SER A 17 6.08 0.16 -1.72
C SER A 17 4.85 0.31 -2.62
N TRP A 18 4.89 1.17 -3.62
CA TRP A 18 3.84 1.30 -4.62
C TRP A 18 3.68 0.02 -5.46
N LYS A 19 4.79 -0.61 -5.84
CA LYS A 19 4.77 -1.90 -6.55
C LYS A 19 4.13 -3.02 -5.72
N LEU A 20 4.37 -3.03 -4.40
CA LEU A 20 3.72 -3.96 -3.49
C LEU A 20 2.22 -3.68 -3.37
N LEU A 21 1.84 -2.41 -3.18
CA LEU A 21 0.44 -2.00 -3.05
C LEU A 21 -0.36 -2.29 -4.32
N SER A 22 0.15 -1.90 -5.48
CA SER A 22 -0.48 -2.10 -6.78
C SER A 22 -0.75 -3.59 -7.07
N LYS A 23 0.21 -4.47 -6.78
CA LYS A 23 0.01 -5.92 -6.89
C LYS A 23 -1.10 -6.47 -5.99
N MET A 24 -1.38 -5.81 -4.87
CA MET A 24 -2.45 -6.22 -3.96
C MET A 24 -3.82 -5.73 -4.41
N ILE A 25 -3.90 -4.58 -5.07
CA ILE A 25 -5.16 -3.90 -5.43
C ILE A 25 -5.62 -4.29 -6.84
N PHE A 26 -4.72 -4.29 -7.82
CA PHE A 26 -5.05 -4.44 -9.24
C PHE A 26 -4.71 -5.83 -9.77
N GLU A 27 -5.50 -6.28 -10.75
CA GLU A 27 -5.12 -7.40 -11.61
C GLU A 27 -4.34 -6.87 -12.83
N GLU A 28 -3.51 -7.72 -13.45
CA GLU A 28 -2.59 -7.33 -14.56
C GLU A 28 -3.31 -6.66 -15.75
N GLN A 29 -4.62 -6.89 -15.87
CA GLN A 29 -5.46 -6.45 -16.97
C GLN A 29 -6.10 -5.06 -16.71
N GLU A 30 -6.02 -4.53 -15.48
CA GLU A 30 -6.74 -3.32 -15.04
C GLU A 30 -5.93 -2.02 -15.23
N LYS A 31 -5.34 -1.82 -16.41
CA LYS A 31 -4.46 -0.65 -16.68
C LYS A 31 -5.11 0.71 -16.43
N HIS A 32 -6.40 0.85 -16.75
CA HIS A 32 -7.15 2.10 -16.53
C HIS A 32 -7.37 2.38 -15.03
N GLU A 33 -7.61 1.34 -14.23
CA GLU A 33 -7.78 1.48 -12.77
C GLU A 33 -6.45 1.84 -12.10
N ILE A 34 -5.33 1.26 -12.58
CA ILE A 34 -3.98 1.57 -12.10
C ILE A 34 -3.70 3.07 -12.23
N GLU A 35 -4.00 3.67 -13.39
CA GLU A 35 -3.75 5.11 -13.59
C GLU A 35 -4.68 5.97 -12.73
N ARG A 36 -5.98 5.64 -12.64
CA ARG A 36 -6.94 6.40 -11.81
C ARG A 36 -6.55 6.40 -10.33
N LEU A 37 -6.05 5.28 -9.83
CA LEU A 37 -5.80 5.07 -8.40
C LEU A 37 -4.33 5.26 -8.02
N LYS A 38 -3.46 5.63 -8.96
CA LYS A 38 -2.02 5.84 -8.73
C LYS A 38 -1.73 6.90 -7.68
N GLU A 39 -2.33 8.07 -7.81
CA GLU A 39 -2.11 9.19 -6.89
C GLU A 39 -2.67 8.91 -5.49
N ILE A 40 -3.78 8.18 -5.41
CA ILE A 40 -4.33 7.69 -4.13
C ILE A 40 -3.38 6.66 -3.51
N GLY A 41 -2.91 5.73 -4.33
CA GLY A 41 -1.99 4.68 -3.94
C GLY A 41 -0.69 5.21 -3.35
N LYS A 42 -0.12 6.26 -3.96
CA LYS A 42 1.04 6.97 -3.41
C LYS A 42 0.76 7.55 -2.01
N LYS A 43 -0.38 8.22 -1.80
CA LYS A 43 -0.75 8.73 -0.47
C LYS A 43 -0.88 7.62 0.58
N ILE A 44 -1.35 6.44 0.19
CA ILE A 44 -1.39 5.27 1.09
C ILE A 44 0.03 4.81 1.42
N VAL A 45 0.91 4.72 0.41
CA VAL A 45 2.32 4.33 0.58
C VAL A 45 3.06 5.30 1.51
N GLU A 46 2.89 6.61 1.31
CA GLU A 46 3.48 7.65 2.15
C GLU A 46 3.07 7.49 3.61
N LYS A 47 1.77 7.27 3.88
CA LYS A 47 1.26 7.02 5.24
C LYS A 47 1.76 5.71 5.85
N CYS A 48 2.11 4.72 5.04
CA CYS A 48 2.63 3.44 5.51
C CYS A 48 4.14 3.49 5.81
N ASP A 49 4.85 4.58 5.50
CA ASP A 49 6.25 4.80 5.85
C ASP A 49 7.18 3.63 5.45
N GLY A 50 6.95 3.07 4.26
CA GLY A 50 7.75 1.98 3.71
C GLY A 50 7.62 0.64 4.47
N LEU A 51 6.69 0.50 5.41
CA LEU A 51 6.49 -0.72 6.19
C LEU A 51 5.69 -1.76 5.40
N PRO A 52 6.28 -2.92 5.03
CA PRO A 52 5.61 -3.90 4.17
C PRO A 52 4.28 -4.41 4.73
N LEU A 53 4.21 -4.59 6.06
CA LEU A 53 3.01 -5.09 6.72
C LEU A 53 1.87 -4.07 6.68
N ALA A 54 2.17 -2.79 6.91
CA ALA A 54 1.19 -1.71 6.83
C ALA A 54 0.63 -1.60 5.41
N ILE A 55 1.51 -1.59 4.40
CA ILE A 55 1.13 -1.54 2.98
C ILE A 55 0.20 -2.71 2.62
N LYS A 56 0.55 -3.92 3.04
CA LYS A 56 -0.23 -5.13 2.73
C LYS A 56 -1.62 -5.11 3.39
N SER A 57 -1.71 -4.64 4.62
CA SER A 57 -2.98 -4.53 5.34
C SER A 57 -3.92 -3.54 4.64
N HIS A 58 -3.41 -2.34 4.33
CA HIS A 58 -4.17 -1.29 3.66
C HIS A 58 -4.58 -1.70 2.24
N GLY A 59 -3.67 -2.27 1.45
CA GLY A 59 -3.98 -2.74 0.09
C GLY A 59 -5.08 -3.80 0.06
N ARG A 60 -5.09 -4.72 1.04
CA ARG A 60 -6.12 -5.77 1.13
C ARG A 60 -7.48 -5.19 1.50
N SER A 61 -7.52 -4.27 2.46
CA SER A 61 -8.74 -3.55 2.85
C SER A 61 -9.29 -2.75 1.66
N PHE A 62 -8.42 -2.04 0.95
CA PHE A 62 -8.76 -1.27 -0.24
C PHE A 62 -9.34 -2.14 -1.36
N LYS A 63 -8.77 -3.33 -1.64
CA LYS A 63 -9.33 -4.25 -2.65
C LYS A 63 -10.76 -4.70 -2.30
N ILE A 64 -11.04 -4.93 -1.02
CA ILE A 64 -12.36 -5.39 -0.56
C ILE A 64 -13.38 -4.25 -0.60
N GLN A 65 -12.96 -3.03 -0.24
CA GLN A 65 -13.88 -1.90 -0.01
C GLN A 65 -13.94 -0.89 -1.17
N GLY A 66 -12.88 -0.72 -1.94
CA GLY A 66 -12.62 0.48 -2.73
C GLY A 66 -12.25 0.21 -4.19
N LYS A 67 -13.27 0.22 -5.06
CA LYS A 67 -13.10 0.61 -6.48
C LYS A 67 -13.87 1.89 -6.84
N LYS A 68 -14.84 2.31 -6.02
CA LYS A 68 -15.60 3.55 -6.23
C LYS A 68 -14.86 4.76 -5.62
N PRO A 69 -14.77 5.90 -6.31
CA PRO A 69 -14.06 7.09 -5.83
C PRO A 69 -14.46 7.53 -4.41
N ASP A 70 -15.76 7.46 -4.10
CA ASP A 70 -16.33 7.90 -2.82
C ASP A 70 -15.79 7.08 -1.63
N ARG A 71 -15.61 5.77 -1.83
CA ARG A 71 -15.07 4.87 -0.80
C ARG A 71 -13.56 5.00 -0.64
N VAL A 72 -12.88 5.51 -1.66
CA VAL A 72 -11.44 5.77 -1.61
C VAL A 72 -11.14 6.98 -0.73
N GLU A 73 -11.91 8.06 -0.85
CA GLU A 73 -11.77 9.22 0.05
C GLU A 73 -12.07 8.87 1.51
N GLU A 74 -13.12 8.07 1.75
CA GLU A 74 -13.45 7.60 3.10
C GLU A 74 -12.32 6.74 3.68
N PHE A 75 -11.76 5.84 2.88
CA PHE A 75 -10.59 5.06 3.28
C PHE A 75 -9.38 5.96 3.60
N LEU A 76 -9.09 6.96 2.78
CA LEU A 76 -8.00 7.90 3.05
C LEU A 76 -8.17 8.69 4.36
N LYS A 77 -9.42 9.00 4.74
CA LYS A 77 -9.75 9.63 6.03
C LYS A 77 -9.48 8.69 7.20
N VAL A 78 -9.83 7.40 7.08
CA VAL A 78 -9.55 6.39 8.11
C VAL A 78 -8.04 6.23 8.35
N ILE A 79 -7.22 6.22 7.30
CA ILE A 79 -5.74 6.15 7.45
C ILE A 79 -5.17 7.47 7.99
N GLY A 80 -5.87 8.59 7.86
CA GLY A 80 -5.42 9.90 8.37
C GLY A 80 -5.86 10.22 9.80
N GLY A 81 -6.75 9.42 10.39
CA GLY A 81 -7.25 9.59 11.75
C GLY A 81 -6.57 8.70 12.79
N ILE A 82 -5.58 7.90 12.36
CA ILE A 82 -4.66 7.14 13.21
C ILE A 82 -3.30 7.84 13.14
#